data_AF-A0A438MYA5-F1
#
_entry.id   AF-A0A438MYA5-F1
#
_cell.length_a   1.000
_cell.length_b   1.000
_cell.length_c   1.000
_cell.angle_alpha   90.00
_cell.angle_beta   90.00
_cell.angle_gamma   90.00
#
_symmetry.space_group_name_H-M   'P 1'
#
loop_
_entity.id
_entity.type
_entity.pdbx_description
1 polymer ?
#
loop_
_entity_poly.entity_id
_entity_poly.type
_entity_poly.pdbx_seq_one_letter_code
_entity_poly.pdbx_strand_id
1 'polypeptide(L)'
;MPPTATQGENLRRLRDSPVCIICGRPGEAATIARALGIESQVFQGHEVAQVDSAHTFYYGEFDLASGEKLGYVLTSSTRQGIQSFTVHAALLFHILRPRFVIHAGVCAGFKDAQKMISLGDVVFGENAVNLEEGKFKKSDSGDIVFIPDYNIVSVRAGDMQAFADDGVRKHYHYGDFISGSAMKRNSIAVDMEASAFLELCQHFFKDSACLGVVKGISDFGDEFKGDDPDVKKKALENTAVALQQWITTRISRIYWDPDYKPAAEIVPGYYDNFVRRVLDNVNQGLPVSKKIKHDEHPKALLQNQPSTVLDGKKMAGFKIVLPKDNQPRQYSTLGPISAVCKKYGIIEVEVGGDHGKRGLYHARGYLIDFPRTVNRYADTFDATYQVKVFGELLKKKEYFDSSSDSVKAMVCSWDEFIAWLEIPEALNGLEVEVTKLQNGDVDGNNNRLRSRPTATKSRSMSRLRGMFLRPKVAA
;
A
#
# COMPACT_ATOMS: atom_id res chain seq x y z
N MET A 1 16.09 -20.83 7.30
CA MET A 1 16.55 -19.88 8.33
C MET A 1 15.61 -18.69 8.32
N PRO A 2 15.32 -18.04 9.46
CA PRO A 2 14.56 -16.79 9.47
C PRO A 2 15.31 -15.71 8.66
N PRO A 3 14.59 -14.83 7.93
CA PRO A 3 15.23 -13.77 7.15
C PRO A 3 15.96 -12.77 8.05
N THR A 4 17.04 -12.18 7.54
CA THR A 4 17.83 -11.15 8.22
C THR A 4 17.10 -9.81 8.25
N ALA A 5 17.51 -8.90 9.15
CA ALA A 5 16.95 -7.54 9.21
C ALA A 5 17.10 -6.79 7.86
N THR A 6 18.25 -6.95 7.20
CA THR A 6 18.53 -6.38 5.86
C THR A 6 17.58 -6.94 4.80
N GLN A 7 17.34 -8.25 4.80
CA GLN A 7 16.37 -8.87 3.88
C GLN A 7 14.95 -8.33 4.08
N GLY A 8 14.60 -8.06 5.33
CA GLY A 8 13.34 -7.42 5.70
C GLY A 8 13.22 -5.97 5.24
N GLU A 9 14.30 -5.19 5.34
CA GLU A 9 14.36 -3.82 4.86
C GLU A 9 14.25 -3.75 3.33
N ASN A 10 14.93 -4.63 2.61
CA ASN A 10 14.83 -4.70 1.15
C ASN A 10 13.41 -5.03 0.70
N LEU A 11 12.76 -6.04 1.33
CA LEU A 11 11.36 -6.35 1.05
C LEU A 11 10.45 -5.14 1.29
N ARG A 12 10.69 -4.37 2.35
CA ARG A 12 9.91 -3.15 2.64
C ARG A 12 10.06 -2.12 1.52
N ARG A 13 11.27 -1.85 1.05
CA ARG A 13 11.51 -0.92 -0.07
C ARG A 13 10.74 -1.34 -1.33
N LEU A 14 10.71 -2.65 -1.61
CA LEU A 14 9.94 -3.18 -2.73
C LEU A 14 8.42 -3.06 -2.51
N ARG A 15 7.92 -3.27 -1.28
CA ARG A 15 6.50 -3.08 -0.92
C ARG A 15 6.04 -1.63 -0.95
N ASP A 16 6.93 -0.70 -0.62
CA ASP A 16 6.65 0.73 -0.66
C ASP A 16 6.59 1.24 -2.12
N SER A 17 6.95 0.41 -3.11
CA SER A 17 6.76 0.70 -4.53
C SER A 17 5.32 0.39 -4.95
N PRO A 18 4.49 1.41 -5.28
CA PRO A 18 3.08 1.18 -5.60
C PRO A 18 2.86 0.35 -6.87
N VAL A 19 3.75 0.41 -7.85
CA VAL A 19 3.59 -0.31 -9.13
C VAL A 19 4.52 -1.51 -9.20
N CYS A 20 3.98 -2.67 -9.58
CA CYS A 20 4.77 -3.85 -9.96
C CYS A 20 4.61 -4.13 -11.46
N ILE A 21 5.73 -4.06 -12.18
CA ILE A 21 5.87 -4.46 -13.57
C ILE A 21 6.44 -5.88 -13.57
N ILE A 22 5.69 -6.84 -14.13
CA ILE A 22 6.13 -8.24 -14.19
C ILE A 22 6.32 -8.71 -15.63
N CYS A 23 7.49 -9.26 -15.94
CA CYS A 23 7.83 -9.82 -17.24
C CYS A 23 7.73 -11.35 -17.26
N GLY A 24 7.61 -11.93 -18.46
CA GLY A 24 7.54 -13.39 -18.65
C GLY A 24 8.85 -14.11 -18.32
N ARG A 25 10.01 -13.42 -18.44
CA ARG A 25 11.33 -14.02 -18.18
C ARG A 25 12.40 -12.99 -17.77
N PRO A 26 13.51 -13.42 -17.13
CA PRO A 26 14.52 -12.50 -16.59
C PRO A 26 15.20 -11.61 -17.63
N GLY A 27 15.51 -12.14 -18.82
CA GLY A 27 16.16 -11.37 -19.88
C GLY A 27 15.29 -10.23 -20.44
N GLU A 28 13.96 -10.33 -20.32
CA GLU A 28 13.06 -9.24 -20.71
C GLU A 28 13.07 -8.13 -19.67
N ALA A 29 12.94 -8.50 -18.39
CA ALA A 29 13.05 -7.55 -17.27
C ALA A 29 14.39 -6.80 -17.29
N ALA A 30 15.52 -7.50 -17.49
CA ALA A 30 16.83 -6.87 -17.58
C ALA A 30 16.94 -5.87 -18.76
N THR A 31 16.33 -6.18 -19.90
CA THR A 31 16.37 -5.31 -21.08
C THR A 31 15.50 -4.07 -20.87
N ILE A 32 14.29 -4.24 -20.33
CA ILE A 32 13.39 -3.13 -20.00
C ILE A 32 14.02 -2.27 -18.89
N ALA A 33 14.64 -2.87 -17.87
CA ALA A 33 15.33 -2.15 -16.81
C ALA A 33 16.43 -1.23 -17.37
N ARG A 34 17.23 -1.74 -18.31
CA ARG A 34 18.24 -0.94 -19.01
C ARG A 34 17.63 0.19 -19.83
N ALA A 35 16.55 -0.08 -20.55
CA ALA A 35 15.85 0.95 -21.33
C ALA A 35 15.23 2.05 -20.45
N LEU A 36 14.87 1.71 -19.21
CA LEU A 36 14.39 2.66 -18.19
C LEU A 36 15.52 3.29 -17.36
N GLY A 37 16.78 2.90 -17.56
CA GLY A 37 17.94 3.45 -16.84
C GLY A 37 18.02 3.05 -15.36
N ILE A 38 17.47 1.88 -14.99
CA ILE A 38 17.40 1.40 -13.60
C ILE A 38 18.20 0.11 -13.37
N GLU A 39 19.05 -0.30 -14.31
CA GLU A 39 19.80 -1.56 -14.24
C GLU A 39 20.78 -1.64 -13.05
N SER A 40 21.16 -0.50 -12.48
CA SER A 40 22.04 -0.40 -11.31
C SER A 40 21.30 -0.51 -9.97
N GLN A 41 19.98 -0.33 -9.96
CA GLN A 41 19.14 -0.35 -8.76
C GLN A 41 18.49 -1.73 -8.61
N VAL A 42 19.31 -2.73 -8.28
CA VAL A 42 18.93 -4.14 -8.31
C VAL A 42 18.99 -4.80 -6.94
N PHE A 43 18.01 -5.66 -6.66
CA PHE A 43 18.03 -6.61 -5.55
C PHE A 43 17.94 -8.02 -6.10
N GLN A 44 18.78 -8.92 -5.59
CA GLN A 44 18.67 -10.35 -5.85
C GLN A 44 17.66 -10.97 -4.89
N GLY A 45 17.02 -12.07 -5.30
CA GLY A 45 15.99 -12.72 -4.51
C GLY A 45 16.47 -13.15 -3.12
N HIS A 46 17.72 -13.59 -2.99
CA HIS A 46 18.32 -13.94 -1.70
C HIS A 46 18.53 -12.73 -0.77
N GLU A 47 18.45 -11.51 -1.29
CA GLU A 47 18.53 -10.27 -0.52
C GLU A 47 17.15 -9.77 -0.07
N VAL A 48 16.06 -10.47 -0.44
CA VAL A 48 14.68 -10.08 -0.15
C VAL A 48 14.01 -11.17 0.68
N ALA A 49 13.44 -10.79 1.82
CA ALA A 49 12.74 -11.74 2.68
C ALA A 49 11.61 -12.46 1.92
N GLN A 50 11.44 -13.76 2.17
CA GLN A 50 10.38 -14.61 1.61
C GLN A 50 10.46 -14.87 0.09
N VAL A 51 11.51 -14.41 -0.59
CA VAL A 51 11.68 -14.60 -2.03
C VAL A 51 12.77 -15.65 -2.30
N ASP A 52 12.56 -16.47 -3.34
CA ASP A 52 13.57 -17.41 -3.84
C ASP A 52 14.72 -16.68 -4.57
N SER A 53 15.94 -17.21 -4.46
CA SER A 53 17.15 -16.65 -5.07
C SER A 53 17.09 -16.50 -6.60
N ALA A 54 16.19 -17.20 -7.29
CA ALA A 54 16.01 -17.12 -8.74
C ALA A 54 15.36 -15.83 -9.23
N HIS A 55 14.84 -14.98 -8.35
CA HIS A 55 14.22 -13.71 -8.71
C HIS A 55 15.23 -12.55 -8.69
N THR A 56 14.97 -11.55 -9.54
CA THR A 56 15.68 -10.29 -9.57
C THR A 56 14.66 -9.15 -9.58
N PHE A 57 14.93 -8.10 -8.83
CA PHE A 57 14.09 -6.91 -8.74
C PHE A 57 14.89 -5.69 -9.14
N TYR A 58 14.35 -4.91 -10.08
CA TYR A 58 14.84 -3.59 -10.41
C TYR A 58 13.90 -2.56 -9.82
N TYR A 59 14.44 -1.55 -9.16
CA TYR A 59 13.65 -0.48 -8.54
C TYR A 59 13.86 0.84 -9.29
N GLY A 60 12.79 1.59 -9.49
CA GLY A 60 12.82 2.88 -10.18
C GLY A 60 11.72 3.83 -9.74
N GLU A 61 11.77 5.05 -10.26
CA GLU A 61 10.78 6.09 -10.02
C GLU A 61 10.38 6.74 -11.34
N PHE A 62 9.09 6.97 -11.56
CA PHE A 62 8.60 7.82 -12.64
C PHE A 62 8.21 9.19 -12.11
N ASP A 63 8.55 10.25 -12.84
CA ASP A 63 8.01 11.58 -12.58
C ASP A 63 6.57 11.68 -13.11
N LEU A 64 5.63 12.00 -12.22
CA LEU A 64 4.24 12.26 -12.60
C LEU A 64 4.06 13.71 -13.04
N ALA A 65 3.02 13.97 -13.83
CA ALA A 65 2.66 15.33 -14.24
C ALA A 65 2.33 16.26 -13.05
N SER A 66 1.96 15.69 -11.90
CA SER A 66 1.78 16.42 -10.64
C SER A 66 3.10 16.91 -10.01
N GLY A 67 4.25 16.41 -10.47
CA GLY A 67 5.56 16.61 -9.84
C GLY A 67 5.87 15.59 -8.74
N GLU A 68 4.92 14.71 -8.41
CA GLU A 68 5.16 13.60 -7.49
C GLU A 68 5.95 12.47 -8.15
N LYS A 69 6.68 11.70 -7.34
CA LYS A 69 7.41 10.53 -7.80
C LYS A 69 6.60 9.25 -7.57
N LEU A 70 6.50 8.44 -8.61
CA LEU A 70 5.84 7.14 -8.57
C LEU A 70 6.89 6.02 -8.56
N GLY A 71 7.11 5.43 -7.39
CA GLY A 71 7.98 4.25 -7.26
C GLY A 71 7.43 3.03 -7.98
N TYR A 72 8.30 2.23 -8.58
CA TYR A 72 7.93 0.97 -9.20
C TYR A 72 9.01 -0.09 -9.02
N VAL A 73 8.57 -1.35 -8.99
CA VAL A 73 9.43 -2.53 -9.06
C VAL A 73 9.20 -3.24 -10.38
N LEU A 74 10.28 -3.59 -11.06
CA LEU A 74 10.30 -4.42 -12.26
C LEU A 74 10.93 -5.78 -11.93
N THR A 75 10.22 -6.86 -12.22
CA THR A 75 10.67 -8.22 -11.97
C THR A 75 10.14 -9.17 -13.05
N SER A 76 10.35 -10.48 -12.90
CA SER A 76 9.88 -11.48 -13.83
C SER A 76 9.57 -12.82 -13.17
N SER A 77 8.82 -13.66 -13.90
CA SER A 77 8.89 -15.11 -13.71
C SER A 77 10.30 -15.62 -14.02
N THR A 78 10.65 -16.80 -13.49
CA THR A 78 11.95 -17.44 -13.73
C THR A 78 12.04 -18.07 -15.12
N ARG A 79 10.89 -18.47 -15.69
CA ARG A 79 10.75 -19.00 -17.05
C ARG A 79 9.39 -18.63 -17.66
N GLN A 80 9.34 -18.68 -18.99
CA GLN A 80 8.13 -18.46 -19.78
C GLN A 80 7.10 -19.60 -19.62
N GLY A 81 5.85 -19.28 -19.93
CA GLY A 81 4.72 -20.21 -19.93
C GLY A 81 3.73 -19.98 -18.78
N ILE A 82 2.45 -20.22 -19.11
CA ILE A 82 1.28 -19.93 -18.28
C ILE A 82 1.43 -20.45 -16.85
N GLN A 83 1.73 -21.75 -16.68
CA GLN A 83 1.82 -22.37 -15.35
C GLN A 83 2.91 -21.75 -14.47
N SER A 84 4.12 -21.61 -15.03
CA SER A 84 5.26 -21.08 -14.27
C SER A 84 5.04 -19.61 -13.94
N PHE A 85 4.59 -18.82 -14.93
CA PHE A 85 4.25 -17.43 -14.72
C PHE A 85 3.18 -17.27 -13.63
N THR A 86 2.10 -18.07 -13.67
CA THR A 86 1.02 -18.01 -12.68
C THR A 86 1.54 -18.22 -11.27
N VAL A 87 2.36 -19.26 -11.04
CA VAL A 87 2.91 -19.58 -9.72
C VAL A 87 3.81 -18.46 -9.22
N HIS A 88 4.75 -17.99 -10.04
CA HIS A 88 5.68 -16.94 -9.65
C HIS A 88 4.97 -15.60 -9.43
N ALA A 89 4.09 -15.20 -10.34
CA ALA A 89 3.34 -13.95 -10.24
C ALA A 89 2.44 -13.93 -9.00
N ALA A 90 1.70 -15.01 -8.72
CA ALA A 90 0.85 -15.10 -7.53
C ALA A 90 1.67 -14.99 -6.23
N LEU A 91 2.81 -15.68 -6.16
CA LEU A 91 3.73 -15.60 -5.02
C LEU A 91 4.28 -14.19 -4.84
N LEU A 92 4.74 -13.56 -5.93
CA LEU A 92 5.25 -12.19 -5.90
C LEU A 92 4.16 -11.17 -5.54
N PHE A 93 2.92 -11.32 -6.02
CA PHE A 93 1.81 -10.45 -5.62
C PHE A 93 1.48 -10.58 -4.15
N HIS A 94 1.51 -11.80 -3.61
CA HIS A 94 1.31 -12.02 -2.18
C HIS A 94 2.42 -11.40 -1.32
N ILE A 95 3.68 -11.53 -1.76
CA ILE A 95 4.85 -11.02 -1.03
C ILE A 95 4.95 -9.51 -1.15
N LEU A 96 4.90 -8.96 -2.36
CA LEU A 96 5.11 -7.53 -2.64
C LEU A 96 3.86 -6.70 -2.34
N ARG A 97 2.67 -7.30 -2.36
CA ARG A 97 1.37 -6.61 -2.16
C ARG A 97 1.28 -5.30 -2.95
N PRO A 98 1.58 -5.31 -4.26
CA PRO A 98 1.62 -4.10 -5.05
C PRO A 98 0.24 -3.45 -5.09
N ARG A 99 0.20 -2.13 -5.21
CA ARG A 99 -1.06 -1.40 -5.38
C ARG A 99 -1.56 -1.47 -6.80
N PHE A 100 -0.64 -1.42 -7.75
CA PHE A 100 -0.89 -1.51 -9.17
C PHE A 100 0.00 -2.56 -9.80
N VAL A 101 -0.52 -3.28 -10.78
CA VAL A 101 0.22 -4.32 -11.50
C VAL A 101 0.08 -4.15 -13.00
N ILE A 102 1.14 -4.44 -13.74
CA ILE A 102 1.16 -4.43 -15.19
C ILE A 102 2.04 -5.55 -15.71
N HIS A 103 1.58 -6.24 -16.75
CA HIS A 103 2.39 -7.25 -17.43
C HIS A 103 3.08 -6.65 -18.64
N ALA A 104 4.39 -6.90 -18.74
CA ALA A 104 5.25 -6.38 -19.78
C ALA A 104 6.05 -7.49 -20.47
N GLY A 105 6.48 -7.25 -21.71
CA GLY A 105 7.40 -8.14 -22.40
C GLY A 105 7.27 -8.01 -23.91
N VAL A 106 7.44 -9.12 -24.61
CA VAL A 106 7.21 -9.20 -26.05
C VAL A 106 6.12 -10.20 -26.39
N CYS A 107 5.54 -10.04 -27.58
CA CYS A 107 4.58 -10.94 -28.18
C CYS A 107 4.91 -11.15 -29.66
N ALA A 108 4.32 -12.19 -30.24
CA ALA A 108 4.23 -12.35 -31.68
C ALA A 108 3.04 -11.54 -32.19
N GLY A 109 3.28 -10.71 -33.20
CA GLY A 109 2.22 -10.00 -33.92
C GLY A 109 1.55 -10.90 -34.94
N PHE A 110 0.35 -10.55 -35.39
CA PHE A 110 -0.27 -11.20 -36.54
C PHE A 110 -0.13 -10.35 -37.79
N LYS A 111 0.47 -10.94 -38.83
CA LYS A 111 0.63 -10.31 -40.13
C LYS A 111 -0.67 -10.41 -40.92
N ASP A 112 -1.57 -9.46 -40.68
CA ASP A 112 -2.80 -9.28 -41.46
C ASP A 112 -2.53 -8.37 -42.67
N ALA A 113 -3.08 -8.70 -43.83
CA ALA A 113 -3.03 -7.83 -45.01
C ALA A 113 -3.81 -6.51 -44.79
N GLN A 114 -4.74 -6.48 -43.83
CA GLN A 114 -5.61 -5.33 -43.53
C GLN A 114 -5.14 -4.51 -42.32
N LYS A 115 -4.34 -5.08 -41.40
CA LYS A 115 -3.77 -4.38 -40.24
C LYS A 115 -2.25 -4.26 -40.41
N MET A 116 -1.79 -3.03 -40.56
CA MET A 116 -0.37 -2.69 -40.76
C MET A 116 0.42 -2.77 -39.44
N ILE A 117 0.60 -3.98 -38.93
CA ILE A 117 1.38 -4.25 -37.72
C ILE A 117 2.83 -4.56 -38.10
N SER A 118 3.76 -3.86 -37.47
CA SER A 118 5.20 -3.98 -37.75
C SER A 118 5.99 -4.51 -36.55
N LEU A 119 7.16 -5.10 -36.82
CA LEU A 119 8.12 -5.42 -35.76
C LEU A 119 8.51 -4.16 -35.00
N GLY A 120 8.57 -4.25 -33.67
CA GLY A 120 8.84 -3.11 -32.79
C GLY A 120 7.61 -2.27 -32.43
N ASP A 121 6.46 -2.44 -33.09
CA ASP A 121 5.21 -1.85 -32.62
C ASP A 121 4.84 -2.40 -31.23
N VAL A 122 3.97 -1.70 -30.51
CA VAL A 122 3.55 -2.08 -29.15
C VAL A 122 2.05 -2.30 -29.08
N VAL A 123 1.65 -3.42 -28.49
CA VAL A 123 0.24 -3.79 -28.28
C VAL A 123 -0.12 -3.57 -26.81
N PHE A 124 -1.24 -2.89 -26.60
CA PHE A 124 -1.91 -2.67 -25.33
C PHE A 124 -3.16 -3.56 -25.29
N GLY A 125 -3.44 -4.16 -24.15
CA GLY A 125 -4.61 -5.03 -24.03
C GLY A 125 -5.10 -5.23 -22.61
N GLU A 126 -6.40 -5.44 -22.53
CA GLU A 126 -7.16 -5.67 -21.30
C GLU A 126 -7.86 -7.03 -21.30
N ASN A 127 -7.77 -7.75 -22.41
CA ASN A 127 -8.39 -9.04 -22.63
C ASN A 127 -7.35 -10.06 -23.06
N ALA A 128 -7.51 -11.29 -22.59
CA ALA A 128 -6.73 -12.41 -23.08
C ALA A 128 -7.53 -13.72 -23.10
N VAL A 129 -7.14 -14.64 -23.98
CA VAL A 129 -7.67 -16.01 -24.05
C VAL A 129 -6.54 -17.00 -23.78
N ASN A 130 -6.82 -18.05 -22.99
CA ASN A 130 -5.90 -19.17 -22.80
C ASN A 130 -6.19 -20.31 -23.79
N LEU A 131 -5.32 -20.56 -24.78
CA LEU A 131 -5.50 -21.65 -25.73
C LEU A 131 -5.12 -23.02 -25.20
N GLU A 132 -4.55 -23.11 -24.01
CA GLU A 132 -4.21 -24.40 -23.38
C GLU A 132 -5.38 -24.97 -22.56
N GLU A 133 -6.45 -24.20 -22.37
CA GLU A 133 -7.70 -24.67 -21.80
C GLU A 133 -8.59 -25.23 -22.91
N GLY A 134 -9.30 -26.33 -22.63
CA GLY A 134 -10.10 -27.00 -23.64
C GLY A 134 -10.36 -28.47 -23.37
N LYS A 135 -10.84 -29.17 -24.40
CA LYS A 135 -11.19 -30.60 -24.33
C LYS A 135 -10.70 -31.33 -25.57
N PHE A 136 -10.24 -32.56 -25.39
CA PHE A 136 -9.99 -33.46 -26.51
C PHE A 136 -11.31 -34.03 -27.03
N LYS A 137 -11.51 -34.01 -28.35
CA LYS A 137 -12.63 -34.68 -29.04
C LYS A 137 -12.09 -35.55 -30.16
N LYS A 138 -12.84 -36.61 -30.49
CA LYS A 138 -12.62 -37.33 -31.75
C LYS A 138 -13.18 -36.50 -32.91
N SER A 139 -12.40 -36.30 -33.95
CA SER A 139 -12.84 -35.74 -35.22
C SER A 139 -13.66 -36.77 -36.01
N ASP A 140 -14.30 -36.33 -37.08
CA ASP A 140 -15.02 -37.21 -38.01
C ASP A 140 -14.09 -38.22 -38.73
N SER A 141 -12.79 -37.91 -38.82
CA SER A 141 -11.75 -38.83 -39.33
C SER A 141 -11.29 -39.87 -38.32
N GLY A 142 -11.74 -39.79 -37.06
CA GLY A 142 -11.33 -40.66 -35.96
C GLY A 142 -10.11 -40.17 -35.17
N ASP A 143 -9.47 -39.07 -35.61
CA ASP A 143 -8.31 -38.48 -34.93
C ASP A 143 -8.71 -37.79 -33.63
N ILE A 144 -7.83 -37.80 -32.63
CA ILE A 144 -8.04 -37.06 -31.40
C ILE A 144 -7.51 -35.63 -31.60
N VAL A 145 -8.42 -34.65 -31.58
CA VAL A 145 -8.11 -33.23 -31.73
C VAL A 145 -8.38 -32.48 -30.43
N PHE A 146 -7.47 -31.58 -30.06
CA PHE A 146 -7.68 -30.66 -28.96
C PHE A 146 -8.54 -29.47 -29.45
N ILE A 147 -9.63 -29.21 -28.74
CA ILE A 147 -10.51 -28.07 -28.99
C ILE A 147 -10.33 -27.09 -27.83
N PRO A 148 -9.66 -25.94 -28.07
CA PRO A 148 -9.51 -24.91 -27.06
C PRO A 148 -10.87 -24.37 -26.60
N ASP A 149 -10.93 -23.98 -25.33
CA ASP A 149 -11.99 -23.15 -24.78
C ASP A 149 -11.60 -21.68 -24.96
N TYR A 150 -12.51 -20.88 -25.52
CA TYR A 150 -12.22 -19.50 -25.91
C TYR A 150 -12.76 -18.50 -24.88
N ASN A 151 -12.65 -18.85 -23.59
CA ASN A 151 -13.07 -17.97 -22.51
C ASN A 151 -12.13 -16.75 -22.47
N ILE A 152 -12.73 -15.56 -22.58
CA ILE A 152 -12.01 -14.30 -22.51
C ILE A 152 -11.92 -13.88 -21.04
N VAL A 153 -10.69 -13.68 -20.57
CA VAL A 153 -10.41 -13.06 -19.29
C VAL A 153 -10.17 -11.58 -19.52
N SER A 154 -10.95 -10.73 -18.84
CA SER A 154 -10.94 -9.27 -19.04
C SER A 154 -10.72 -8.53 -17.73
N VAL A 155 -9.94 -7.45 -17.78
CA VAL A 155 -9.78 -6.49 -16.68
C VAL A 155 -10.21 -5.10 -17.11
N ARG A 156 -10.39 -4.19 -16.16
CA ARG A 156 -10.64 -2.76 -16.45
C ARG A 156 -9.38 -1.95 -16.16
N ALA A 157 -8.42 -1.98 -17.06
CA ALA A 157 -7.17 -1.24 -16.88
C ALA A 157 -7.31 0.27 -17.11
N GLY A 158 -8.46 0.73 -17.58
CA GLY A 158 -8.76 2.13 -17.85
C GLY A 158 -9.35 2.24 -19.24
N ASP A 159 -8.83 3.18 -20.03
CA ASP A 159 -9.15 3.30 -21.44
C ASP A 159 -7.86 3.11 -22.25
N MET A 160 -7.32 1.87 -22.21
CA MET A 160 -6.10 1.52 -22.97
C MET A 160 -6.32 1.67 -24.46
N GLN A 161 -7.55 1.40 -24.91
CA GLN A 161 -7.93 1.59 -26.31
C GLN A 161 -7.78 3.05 -26.72
N ALA A 162 -8.42 3.99 -26.01
CA ALA A 162 -8.28 5.41 -26.36
C ALA A 162 -6.84 5.93 -26.22
N PHE A 163 -6.02 5.32 -25.35
CA PHE A 163 -4.61 5.68 -25.22
C PHE A 163 -3.76 5.22 -26.42
N ALA A 164 -4.02 4.02 -26.94
CA ALA A 164 -3.36 3.49 -28.13
C ALA A 164 -3.85 4.19 -29.41
N ASP A 165 -5.16 4.45 -29.50
CA ASP A 165 -5.83 4.96 -30.70
C ASP A 165 -5.81 6.50 -30.83
N ASP A 166 -5.00 7.21 -30.04
CA ASP A 166 -5.04 8.68 -29.94
C ASP A 166 -4.60 9.44 -31.21
N GLY A 167 -4.22 8.72 -32.27
CA GLY A 167 -3.82 9.25 -33.58
C GLY A 167 -2.42 9.86 -33.61
N VAL A 168 -1.80 10.09 -32.46
CA VAL A 168 -0.42 10.58 -32.32
C VAL A 168 0.54 9.40 -32.29
N ARG A 169 0.16 8.31 -31.62
CA ARG A 169 1.02 7.13 -31.42
C ARG A 169 0.81 6.06 -32.50
N LYS A 170 1.32 6.34 -33.71
CA LYS A 170 1.16 5.47 -34.90
C LYS A 170 1.67 4.03 -34.78
N HIS A 171 2.52 3.75 -33.78
CA HIS A 171 3.12 2.43 -33.53
C HIS A 171 2.45 1.67 -32.38
N TYR A 172 1.39 2.24 -31.80
CA TYR A 172 0.65 1.63 -30.70
C TYR A 172 -0.64 1.05 -31.24
N HIS A 173 -0.98 -0.13 -30.75
CA HIS A 173 -2.18 -0.86 -31.15
C HIS A 173 -2.91 -1.32 -29.90
N TYR A 174 -4.24 -1.31 -29.95
CA TYR A 174 -5.06 -1.99 -28.96
C TYR A 174 -5.55 -3.34 -29.50
N GLY A 175 -5.48 -4.38 -28.68
CA GLY A 175 -6.00 -5.68 -29.08
C GLY A 175 -5.97 -6.74 -27.99
N ASP A 176 -6.73 -7.80 -28.24
CA ASP A 176 -6.81 -8.95 -27.36
C ASP A 176 -5.54 -9.81 -27.50
N PHE A 177 -5.06 -10.32 -26.37
CA PHE A 177 -3.97 -11.28 -26.31
C PHE A 177 -4.48 -12.71 -26.42
N ILE A 178 -3.68 -13.57 -27.05
CA ILE A 178 -3.88 -15.01 -27.00
C ILE A 178 -2.65 -15.63 -26.37
N SER A 179 -2.84 -16.31 -25.25
CA SER A 179 -1.75 -16.98 -24.53
C SER A 179 -1.77 -18.47 -24.79
N GLY A 180 -0.62 -19.04 -25.12
CA GLY A 180 -0.45 -20.50 -25.21
C GLY A 180 0.85 -20.92 -25.90
N SER A 181 1.23 -22.16 -25.68
CA SER A 181 2.42 -22.77 -26.29
C SER A 181 2.32 -22.98 -27.81
N ALA A 182 1.11 -22.90 -28.37
CA ALA A 182 0.82 -23.14 -29.78
C ALA A 182 0.09 -21.96 -30.41
N MET A 183 0.52 -21.57 -31.61
CA MET A 183 -0.04 -20.44 -32.34
C MET A 183 -1.32 -20.83 -33.08
N LYS A 184 -2.40 -20.08 -32.89
CA LYS A 184 -3.59 -20.12 -33.75
C LYS A 184 -3.93 -18.71 -34.26
N ARG A 185 -4.42 -18.66 -35.50
CA ARG A 185 -4.67 -17.43 -36.27
C ARG A 185 -5.95 -16.74 -35.79
N ASN A 186 -5.87 -15.41 -35.57
CA ASN A 186 -6.95 -14.39 -35.42
C ASN A 186 -6.81 -13.40 -34.24
N SER A 187 -5.70 -13.36 -33.48
CA SER A 187 -5.43 -12.25 -32.56
C SER A 187 -4.36 -11.31 -33.08
N ILE A 188 -4.36 -10.06 -32.59
CA ILE A 188 -3.31 -9.09 -32.89
C ILE A 188 -1.99 -9.46 -32.20
N ALA A 189 -2.06 -10.07 -31.01
CA ALA A 189 -0.90 -10.45 -30.22
C ALA A 189 -1.02 -11.88 -29.68
N VAL A 190 0.05 -12.65 -29.79
CA VAL A 190 0.19 -14.01 -29.23
C VAL A 190 1.37 -14.04 -28.27
N ASP A 191 1.14 -14.54 -27.07
CA ASP A 191 2.15 -14.64 -26.02
C ASP A 191 2.00 -15.94 -25.21
N MET A 192 2.64 -16.05 -24.05
CA MET A 192 2.58 -17.24 -23.20
C MET A 192 2.13 -16.94 -21.76
N GLU A 193 1.71 -15.71 -21.42
CA GLU A 193 1.49 -15.29 -20.02
C GLU A 193 0.32 -14.32 -19.78
N ALA A 194 -0.16 -13.58 -20.78
CA ALA A 194 -1.17 -12.54 -20.60
C ALA A 194 -2.47 -13.04 -19.94
N SER A 195 -3.00 -14.20 -20.37
CA SER A 195 -4.20 -14.79 -19.78
C SER A 195 -4.03 -15.10 -18.29
N ALA A 196 -2.92 -15.72 -17.92
CA ALA A 196 -2.57 -15.99 -16.53
C ALA A 196 -2.45 -14.71 -15.70
N PHE A 197 -1.82 -13.67 -16.24
CA PHE A 197 -1.70 -12.38 -15.56
C PHE A 197 -3.07 -11.76 -15.30
N LEU A 198 -3.94 -11.69 -16.31
CA LEU A 198 -5.27 -11.10 -16.18
C LEU A 198 -6.15 -11.90 -15.23
N GLU A 199 -6.07 -13.22 -15.26
CA GLU A 199 -6.77 -14.12 -14.33
C GLU A 199 -6.34 -13.84 -12.89
N LEU A 200 -5.03 -13.79 -12.63
CA LEU A 200 -4.51 -13.40 -11.31
C LEU A 200 -4.99 -12.03 -10.89
N CYS A 201 -5.12 -11.08 -11.83
CA CYS A 201 -5.62 -9.75 -11.50
C CYS A 201 -7.06 -9.75 -11.03
N GLN A 202 -7.94 -10.56 -11.62
CA GLN A 202 -9.33 -10.71 -11.17
C GLN A 202 -9.43 -11.30 -9.75
N HIS A 203 -8.48 -12.17 -9.36
CA HIS A 203 -8.46 -12.81 -8.04
C HIS A 203 -7.81 -11.97 -6.95
N PHE A 204 -6.70 -11.31 -7.24
CA PHE A 204 -5.90 -10.59 -6.24
C PHE A 204 -6.28 -9.13 -6.08
N PHE A 205 -6.82 -8.51 -7.12
CA PHE A 205 -6.93 -7.06 -7.22
C PHE A 205 -8.36 -6.62 -7.55
N LYS A 206 -8.73 -5.45 -7.05
CA LYS A 206 -9.97 -4.77 -7.47
C LYS A 206 -9.78 -4.16 -8.86
N ASP A 207 -10.88 -3.88 -9.54
CA ASP A 207 -10.94 -3.39 -10.93
C ASP A 207 -9.97 -2.23 -11.28
N SER A 208 -9.51 -1.42 -10.34
CA SER A 208 -8.63 -0.27 -10.60
C SER A 208 -7.12 -0.53 -10.42
N ALA A 209 -6.73 -1.71 -9.94
CA ALA A 209 -5.34 -2.01 -9.61
C ALA A 209 -4.57 -2.70 -10.76
N CYS A 210 -5.26 -3.39 -11.67
CA CYS A 210 -4.63 -3.85 -12.90
C CYS A 210 -4.46 -2.69 -13.88
N LEU A 211 -3.28 -2.55 -14.47
CA LEU A 211 -2.97 -1.59 -15.53
C LEU A 211 -2.85 -2.26 -16.91
N GLY A 212 -3.28 -3.52 -17.03
CA GLY A 212 -3.37 -4.28 -18.28
C GLY A 212 -2.05 -4.94 -18.70
N VAL A 213 -1.95 -5.20 -20.01
CA VAL A 213 -0.80 -5.86 -20.64
C VAL A 213 -0.24 -4.94 -21.71
N VAL A 214 1.10 -4.80 -21.74
CA VAL A 214 1.82 -3.98 -22.73
C VAL A 214 2.98 -4.78 -23.28
N LYS A 215 2.96 -5.10 -24.58
CA LYS A 215 3.97 -5.95 -25.20
C LYS A 215 4.41 -5.45 -26.57
N GLY A 216 5.73 -5.41 -26.77
CA GLY A 216 6.33 -5.11 -28.07
C GLY A 216 6.28 -6.33 -29.00
N ILE A 217 6.17 -6.10 -30.29
CA ILE A 217 6.12 -7.16 -31.29
C ILE A 217 7.53 -7.55 -31.70
N SER A 218 7.96 -8.76 -31.34
CA SER A 218 9.31 -9.26 -31.64
C SER A 218 9.40 -10.21 -32.82
N ASP A 219 8.28 -10.81 -33.22
CA ASP A 219 8.17 -11.73 -34.35
C ASP A 219 6.71 -11.80 -34.84
N PHE A 220 6.43 -12.55 -35.90
CA PHE A 220 5.06 -12.74 -36.43
C PHE A 220 4.51 -14.15 -36.21
N GLY A 221 5.19 -14.96 -35.39
CA GLY A 221 4.79 -16.34 -35.18
C GLY A 221 4.87 -17.22 -36.43
N ASP A 222 5.76 -16.90 -37.36
CA ASP A 222 6.07 -17.72 -38.53
C ASP A 222 7.35 -18.53 -38.31
N GLU A 223 7.79 -19.24 -39.34
CA GLU A 223 8.99 -20.09 -39.29
C GLU A 223 10.29 -19.30 -39.14
N PHE A 224 10.27 -17.98 -39.30
CA PHE A 224 11.41 -17.06 -39.19
C PHE A 224 11.58 -16.49 -37.77
N LYS A 225 10.99 -17.17 -36.78
CA LYS A 225 10.97 -16.71 -35.39
C LYS A 225 12.38 -16.67 -34.80
N GLY A 226 12.78 -15.48 -34.37
CA GLY A 226 13.99 -15.28 -33.56
C GLY A 226 15.29 -15.18 -34.36
N ASP A 227 15.20 -14.98 -35.68
CA ASP A 227 16.36 -14.84 -36.56
C ASP A 227 17.17 -13.55 -36.31
N ASP A 228 16.56 -12.54 -35.68
CA ASP A 228 17.23 -11.27 -35.35
C ASP A 228 17.06 -10.88 -33.86
N PRO A 229 18.11 -11.01 -33.04
CA PRO A 229 18.08 -10.58 -31.63
C PRO A 229 17.93 -9.07 -31.46
N ASP A 230 18.31 -8.24 -32.44
CA ASP A 230 18.16 -6.79 -32.39
C ASP A 230 16.69 -6.39 -32.47
N VAL A 231 15.86 -7.14 -33.21
CA VAL A 231 14.41 -6.92 -33.26
C VAL A 231 13.78 -7.12 -31.88
N LYS A 232 14.09 -8.24 -31.20
CA LYS A 232 13.55 -8.49 -29.86
C LYS A 232 13.98 -7.43 -28.85
N LYS A 233 15.26 -7.04 -28.89
CA LYS A 233 15.78 -5.96 -28.05
C LYS A 233 15.03 -4.65 -28.31
N LYS A 234 14.85 -4.28 -29.59
CA LYS A 234 14.13 -3.07 -29.98
C LYS A 234 12.67 -3.08 -29.53
N ALA A 235 11.99 -4.21 -29.66
CA ALA A 235 10.62 -4.38 -29.18
C ALA A 235 10.52 -4.16 -27.65
N LEU A 236 11.48 -4.66 -26.88
CA LEU A 236 11.55 -4.44 -25.43
C LEU A 236 11.85 -2.98 -25.06
N GLU A 237 12.75 -2.31 -25.80
CA GLU A 237 13.00 -0.87 -25.62
C GLU A 237 11.74 -0.05 -25.89
N ASN A 238 11.02 -0.34 -26.97
CA ASN A 238 9.77 0.34 -27.28
C ASN A 238 8.68 0.03 -26.24
N THR A 239 8.64 -1.20 -25.71
CA THR A 239 7.77 -1.60 -24.59
C THR A 239 8.06 -0.76 -23.35
N ALA A 240 9.34 -0.53 -23.01
CA ALA A 240 9.72 0.30 -21.87
C ALA A 240 9.20 1.74 -21.97
N VAL A 241 9.33 2.36 -23.15
CA VAL A 241 8.79 3.71 -23.43
C VAL A 241 7.27 3.72 -23.30
N ALA A 242 6.60 2.74 -23.90
CA ALA A 242 5.15 2.59 -23.84
C ALA A 242 4.62 2.42 -22.41
N LEU A 243 5.29 1.58 -21.61
CA LEU A 243 4.97 1.38 -20.20
C LEU A 243 5.05 2.69 -19.42
N GLN A 244 6.16 3.42 -19.53
CA GLN A 244 6.33 4.69 -18.83
C GLN A 244 5.22 5.68 -19.19
N GLN A 245 4.91 5.84 -20.48
CA GLN A 245 3.87 6.76 -20.93
C GLN A 245 2.48 6.35 -20.43
N TRP A 246 2.15 5.06 -20.50
CA TRP A 246 0.85 4.57 -20.07
C TRP A 246 0.67 4.66 -18.55
N ILE A 247 1.63 4.17 -17.78
CA ILE A 247 1.57 4.17 -16.31
C ILE A 247 1.45 5.60 -15.79
N THR A 248 2.30 6.52 -16.24
CA THR A 248 2.25 7.93 -15.78
C THR A 248 0.94 8.60 -16.17
N THR A 249 0.43 8.37 -17.38
CA THR A 249 -0.87 8.90 -17.84
C THR A 249 -2.02 8.33 -17.02
N ARG A 250 -2.02 7.03 -16.77
CA ARG A 250 -3.10 6.31 -16.10
C ARG A 250 -3.18 6.66 -14.63
N ILE A 251 -2.04 6.63 -13.93
CA ILE A 251 -1.96 6.92 -12.49
C ILE A 251 -2.34 8.37 -12.19
N SER A 252 -1.96 9.32 -13.06
CA SER A 252 -2.36 10.73 -12.92
C SER A 252 -3.89 10.95 -12.99
N ARG A 253 -4.65 9.94 -13.45
CA ARG A 253 -6.12 9.99 -13.56
C ARG A 253 -6.84 9.16 -12.48
N ILE A 254 -6.11 8.50 -11.59
CA ILE A 254 -6.67 7.70 -10.49
C ILE A 254 -6.40 8.40 -9.17
N TYR A 255 -7.40 8.48 -8.30
CA TYR A 255 -7.13 8.84 -6.90
C TYR A 255 -6.45 7.67 -6.19
N TRP A 256 -5.26 7.93 -5.68
CA TRP A 256 -4.53 6.98 -4.85
C TRP A 256 -3.86 7.73 -3.69
N ASP A 257 -3.74 7.05 -2.56
CA ASP A 257 -3.11 7.57 -1.34
C ASP A 257 -1.60 7.31 -1.39
N PRO A 258 -0.75 8.33 -1.61
CA PRO A 258 0.70 8.15 -1.65
C PRO A 258 1.30 7.70 -0.33
N ASP A 259 0.59 7.90 0.80
CA ASP A 259 1.03 7.46 2.12
C ASP A 259 0.63 6.00 2.43
N TYR A 260 -0.05 5.31 1.50
CA TYR A 260 -0.48 3.94 1.72
C TYR A 260 0.73 3.02 1.86
N LYS A 261 0.89 2.45 3.06
CA LYS A 261 1.93 1.47 3.37
C LYS A 261 1.29 0.09 3.48
N PRO A 262 1.50 -0.84 2.52
CA PRO A 262 0.86 -2.16 2.52
C PRO A 262 1.21 -3.03 3.74
N ALA A 263 2.30 -2.68 4.42
CA ALA A 263 2.75 -3.35 5.64
C ALA A 263 2.19 -2.71 6.92
N ALA A 264 1.44 -1.61 6.83
CA ALA A 264 1.02 -0.80 7.96
C ALA A 264 -0.39 -1.17 8.45
N GLU A 265 -0.50 -1.96 9.51
CA GLU A 265 -1.78 -2.26 10.13
C GLU A 265 -1.79 -1.78 11.58
N ILE A 266 -2.73 -0.88 11.93
CA ILE A 266 -3.12 -0.77 13.35
C ILE A 266 -3.74 -2.11 13.73
N VAL A 267 -3.33 -2.67 14.87
CA VAL A 267 -3.93 -3.89 15.41
C VAL A 267 -5.46 -3.73 15.44
N PRO A 268 -6.24 -4.57 14.74
CA PRO A 268 -7.69 -4.44 14.68
C PRO A 268 -8.29 -4.33 16.08
N GLY A 269 -9.14 -3.32 16.28
CA GLY A 269 -9.79 -3.05 17.55
C GLY A 269 -8.96 -2.28 18.58
N TYR A 270 -7.64 -2.09 18.42
CA TYR A 270 -6.86 -1.28 19.38
C TYR A 270 -7.36 0.16 19.44
N TYR A 271 -7.55 0.82 18.29
CA TYR A 271 -8.12 2.16 18.29
C TYR A 271 -9.62 2.14 18.67
N ASP A 272 -10.45 1.42 17.89
CA ASP A 272 -11.91 1.51 18.00
C ASP A 272 -12.48 0.92 19.30
N ASN A 273 -11.90 -0.16 19.84
CA ASN A 273 -12.43 -0.87 21.01
C ASN A 273 -11.72 -0.52 22.33
N PHE A 274 -10.53 0.10 22.25
CA PHE A 274 -9.75 0.49 23.41
C PHE A 274 -9.55 2.01 23.48
N VAL A 275 -8.71 2.62 22.63
CA VAL A 275 -8.36 4.06 22.73
C VAL A 275 -9.61 4.94 22.68
N ARG A 276 -10.44 4.77 21.64
CA ARG A 276 -11.69 5.52 21.46
C ARG A 276 -12.61 5.36 22.66
N ARG A 277 -12.80 4.13 23.15
CA ARG A 277 -13.70 3.84 24.27
C ARG A 277 -13.22 4.46 25.59
N VAL A 278 -11.92 4.46 25.84
CA VAL A 278 -11.34 5.11 27.02
C VAL A 278 -11.62 6.61 26.97
N LEU A 279 -11.37 7.25 25.83
CA LEU A 279 -11.56 8.70 25.67
C LEU A 279 -13.03 9.10 25.67
N ASP A 280 -13.91 8.33 25.03
CA ASP A 280 -15.37 8.49 25.11
C ASP A 280 -15.82 8.48 26.58
N ASN A 281 -15.37 7.50 27.37
CA ASN A 281 -15.73 7.36 28.77
C ASN A 281 -15.26 8.57 29.61
N VAL A 282 -14.02 9.02 29.39
CA VAL A 282 -13.46 10.20 30.10
C VAL A 282 -14.22 11.47 29.74
N ASN A 283 -14.49 11.70 28.45
CA ASN A 283 -15.25 12.87 27.98
C ASN A 283 -16.70 12.87 28.47
N GLN A 284 -17.30 11.70 28.68
CA GLN A 284 -18.62 11.54 29.31
C GLN A 284 -18.58 11.75 30.84
N GLY A 285 -17.41 11.92 31.44
CA GLY A 285 -17.23 12.11 32.88
C GLY A 285 -17.36 10.83 33.69
N LEU A 286 -17.17 9.66 33.08
CA LEU A 286 -17.14 8.40 33.81
C LEU A 286 -15.92 8.35 34.75
N PRO A 287 -16.05 7.70 35.92
CA PRO A 287 -15.01 7.71 36.93
C PRO A 287 -13.76 6.97 36.45
N VAL A 288 -12.61 7.51 36.87
CA VAL A 288 -11.32 6.84 36.79
C VAL A 288 -10.97 6.37 38.20
N SER A 289 -10.98 5.07 38.44
CA SER A 289 -10.76 4.49 39.78
C SER A 289 -9.42 3.76 39.85
N LYS A 290 -8.73 3.81 40.99
CA LYS A 290 -7.56 2.95 41.22
C LYS A 290 -7.95 1.47 41.08
N LYS A 291 -7.07 0.70 40.44
CA LYS A 291 -7.24 -0.74 40.29
C LYS A 291 -6.96 -1.44 41.63
N ILE A 292 -7.92 -2.22 42.12
CA ILE A 292 -7.76 -3.01 43.35
C ILE A 292 -7.05 -4.31 42.98
N LYS A 293 -5.91 -4.61 43.61
CA LYS A 293 -5.20 -5.88 43.37
C LYS A 293 -5.92 -7.02 44.11
N HIS A 294 -6.26 -8.07 43.38
CA HIS A 294 -7.00 -9.24 43.90
C HIS A 294 -6.28 -10.04 44.99
N ASP A 295 -4.98 -9.82 45.20
CA ASP A 295 -4.16 -10.52 46.21
C ASP A 295 -4.27 -9.90 47.62
N GLU A 296 -4.95 -8.75 47.74
CA GLU A 296 -5.34 -8.23 49.05
C GLU A 296 -6.61 -8.94 49.49
N HIS A 297 -6.46 -9.88 50.43
CA HIS A 297 -7.52 -10.74 50.98
C HIS A 297 -8.88 -10.01 51.12
N PRO A 298 -10.02 -10.65 50.74
CA PRO A 298 -11.36 -10.06 50.81
C PRO A 298 -11.86 -9.71 52.23
N LYS A 299 -11.06 -9.99 53.28
CA LYS A 299 -11.44 -9.76 54.68
C LYS A 299 -10.91 -8.46 55.27
N ALA A 300 -10.07 -7.71 54.56
CA ALA A 300 -9.54 -6.42 55.03
C ALA A 300 -10.19 -5.17 54.41
N LEU A 301 -11.08 -5.33 53.42
CA LEU A 301 -11.65 -4.21 52.63
C LEU A 301 -13.10 -3.87 52.97
N LEU A 302 -13.51 -4.03 54.24
CA LEU A 302 -14.78 -3.47 54.76
C LEU A 302 -14.60 -2.21 55.62
N GLN A 303 -13.42 -1.59 55.62
CA GLN A 303 -13.20 -0.31 56.28
C GLN A 303 -12.55 0.72 55.35
N ASN A 304 -13.40 1.59 54.79
CA ASN A 304 -13.15 3.02 54.61
C ASN A 304 -11.83 3.45 53.94
N GLN A 305 -11.37 2.78 52.88
CA GLN A 305 -10.56 3.49 51.89
C GLN A 305 -11.45 3.88 50.72
N PRO A 306 -11.81 5.18 50.55
CA PRO A 306 -12.46 5.61 49.33
C PRO A 306 -11.51 5.25 48.18
N SER A 307 -11.98 4.41 47.26
CA SER A 307 -11.40 4.33 45.93
C SER A 307 -11.24 5.76 45.47
N THR A 308 -10.00 6.22 45.30
CA THR A 308 -9.74 7.62 44.96
C THR A 308 -10.23 7.78 43.53
N VAL A 309 -11.47 8.21 43.39
CA VAL A 309 -12.10 8.50 42.10
C VAL A 309 -11.43 9.76 41.60
N LEU A 310 -10.58 9.61 40.59
CA LEU A 310 -10.04 10.73 39.86
C LEU A 310 -11.17 11.27 38.98
N ASP A 311 -11.36 12.59 39.02
CA ASP A 311 -12.35 13.29 38.20
C ASP A 311 -11.90 13.25 36.73
N GLY A 312 -12.64 12.51 35.91
CA GLY A 312 -12.36 12.38 34.47
C GLY A 312 -12.32 13.73 33.75
N LYS A 313 -13.04 14.75 34.23
CA LYS A 313 -13.03 16.10 33.64
C LYS A 313 -11.72 16.87 33.88
N LYS A 314 -10.85 16.38 34.76
CA LYS A 314 -9.53 16.96 35.05
C LYS A 314 -8.39 16.25 34.33
N MET A 315 -8.69 15.31 33.44
CA MET A 315 -7.66 14.63 32.66
C MET A 315 -7.09 15.60 31.60
N ALA A 316 -5.79 15.81 31.64
CA ALA A 316 -5.07 16.63 30.69
C ALA A 316 -4.94 15.96 29.31
N GLY A 317 -4.95 14.62 29.26
CA GLY A 317 -4.81 13.88 28.01
C GLY A 317 -4.61 12.38 28.19
N PHE A 318 -4.33 11.71 27.08
CA PHE A 318 -4.03 10.28 26.98
C PHE A 318 -2.72 10.06 26.23
N LYS A 319 -1.72 9.44 26.86
CA LYS A 319 -0.41 9.13 26.27
C LYS A 319 -0.33 7.65 25.92
N ILE A 320 -0.09 7.34 24.64
CA ILE A 320 0.31 6.01 24.19
C ILE A 320 1.82 6.00 24.09
N VAL A 321 2.48 5.18 24.89
CA VAL A 321 3.95 5.13 24.94
C VAL A 321 4.42 3.96 24.09
N LEU A 322 5.13 4.25 23.00
CA LEU A 322 5.78 3.22 22.19
C LEU A 322 6.96 2.62 22.96
N PRO A 323 7.28 1.33 22.76
CA PRO A 323 8.42 0.71 23.41
C PRO A 323 9.73 1.37 22.97
N LYS A 324 10.73 1.32 23.84
CA LYS A 324 12.09 1.81 23.62
C LYS A 324 12.65 1.18 22.34
N ASP A 325 13.27 2.03 21.52
CA ASP A 325 13.82 1.65 20.22
C ASP A 325 12.79 0.95 19.30
N ASN A 326 11.49 1.18 19.56
CA ASN A 326 10.36 0.50 18.93
C ASN A 326 10.38 -1.03 19.06
N GLN A 327 11.04 -1.58 20.08
CA GLN A 327 11.18 -3.02 20.28
C GLN A 327 9.87 -3.65 20.80
N PRO A 328 9.13 -4.43 19.99
CA PRO A 328 7.78 -4.84 20.38
C PRO A 328 7.78 -5.71 21.64
N ARG A 329 8.80 -6.57 21.82
CA ARG A 329 8.91 -7.48 22.97
C ARG A 329 9.12 -6.78 24.32
N GLN A 330 9.41 -5.48 24.37
CA GLN A 330 9.56 -4.79 25.64
C GLN A 330 8.29 -4.86 26.51
N TYR A 331 7.12 -4.91 25.88
CA TYR A 331 5.83 -5.04 26.58
C TYR A 331 5.33 -6.49 26.65
N SER A 332 6.16 -7.48 26.32
CA SER A 332 5.82 -8.90 26.44
C SER A 332 5.79 -9.37 27.90
N THR A 333 6.54 -8.70 28.77
CA THR A 333 6.54 -8.95 30.20
C THR A 333 6.16 -7.69 30.97
N LEU A 334 5.59 -7.87 32.16
CA LEU A 334 5.22 -6.77 33.05
C LEU A 334 6.43 -6.04 33.64
N GLY A 335 7.61 -6.67 33.68
CA GLY A 335 8.80 -6.17 34.39
C GLY A 335 9.20 -4.74 33.99
N PRO A 336 9.46 -4.45 32.70
CA PRO A 336 9.85 -3.11 32.26
C PRO A 336 8.84 -2.01 32.60
N ILE A 337 7.55 -2.29 32.45
CA ILE A 337 6.46 -1.36 32.77
C ILE A 337 6.40 -1.13 34.29
N SER A 338 6.39 -2.22 35.07
CA SER A 338 6.34 -2.16 36.54
C SER A 338 7.53 -1.40 37.14
N ALA A 339 8.72 -1.55 36.56
CA ALA A 339 9.92 -0.85 37.01
C ALA A 339 9.79 0.68 36.84
N VAL A 340 9.32 1.13 35.67
CA VAL A 340 9.08 2.57 35.40
C VAL A 340 7.95 3.10 36.29
N CYS A 341 6.86 2.34 36.42
CA CYS A 341 5.74 2.75 37.27
C CYS A 341 6.17 2.93 38.73
N LYS A 342 6.97 2.00 39.26
CA LYS A 342 7.53 2.11 40.61
C LYS A 342 8.49 3.30 40.75
N LYS A 343 9.36 3.54 39.77
CA LYS A 343 10.36 4.62 39.79
C LYS A 343 9.72 6.01 39.82
N TYR A 344 8.67 6.23 39.02
CA TYR A 344 8.05 7.54 38.83
C TYR A 344 6.67 7.68 39.47
N GLY A 345 6.28 6.76 40.36
CA GLY A 345 5.01 6.85 41.09
C GLY A 345 3.76 6.75 40.21
N ILE A 346 3.84 6.06 39.08
CA ILE A 346 2.71 5.87 38.16
C ILE A 346 1.78 4.81 38.76
N ILE A 347 0.49 5.11 38.84
CA ILE A 347 -0.51 4.24 39.47
C ILE A 347 -1.36 3.53 38.42
N GLU A 348 -1.78 2.29 38.72
CA GLU A 348 -2.76 1.57 37.89
C GLU A 348 -4.17 2.07 38.18
N VAL A 349 -4.91 2.34 37.10
CA VAL A 349 -6.30 2.82 37.15
C VAL A 349 -7.17 2.03 36.19
N GLU A 350 -8.48 2.13 36.38
CA GLU A 350 -9.50 1.59 35.50
C GLU A 350 -10.44 2.71 35.06
N VAL A 351 -10.81 2.70 33.79
CA VAL A 351 -11.74 3.66 33.19
C VAL A 351 -12.97 2.93 32.66
N GLY A 352 -14.16 3.46 32.97
CA GLY A 352 -15.45 2.97 32.46
C GLY A 352 -16.34 2.35 33.55
N GLY A 353 -17.58 2.02 33.17
CA GLY A 353 -18.57 1.41 34.06
C GLY A 353 -18.42 -0.12 34.22
N ASP A 354 -19.34 -0.72 34.96
CA ASP A 354 -19.25 -2.12 35.44
C ASP A 354 -19.14 -3.19 34.35
N HIS A 355 -19.55 -2.91 33.12
CA HIS A 355 -19.49 -3.86 31.99
C HIS A 355 -18.44 -3.52 30.93
N GLY A 356 -17.44 -2.69 31.25
CA GLY A 356 -16.49 -2.24 30.23
C GLY A 356 -15.17 -1.65 30.74
N LYS A 357 -14.78 -1.92 32.00
CA LYS A 357 -13.56 -1.36 32.58
C LYS A 357 -12.32 -1.68 31.74
N ARG A 358 -11.47 -0.67 31.56
CA ARG A 358 -10.19 -0.76 30.86
C ARG A 358 -9.05 -0.39 31.80
N GLY A 359 -8.14 -1.33 32.02
CA GLY A 359 -6.96 -1.14 32.86
C GLY A 359 -5.91 -0.29 32.15
N LEU A 360 -5.43 0.74 32.83
CA LEU A 360 -4.56 1.80 32.34
C LEU A 360 -3.61 2.25 33.45
N TYR A 361 -2.75 3.20 33.13
CA TYR A 361 -1.88 3.87 34.09
C TYR A 361 -2.24 5.36 34.19
N HIS A 362 -1.93 6.00 35.31
CA HIS A 362 -2.16 7.43 35.50
C HIS A 362 -0.96 8.09 36.19
N ALA A 363 -0.52 9.22 35.62
CA ALA A 363 0.44 10.12 36.24
C ALA A 363 0.24 11.55 35.72
N ARG A 364 0.40 12.54 36.60
CA ARG A 364 0.43 13.98 36.23
C ARG A 364 -0.78 14.45 35.41
N GLY A 365 -1.97 13.91 35.69
CA GLY A 365 -3.22 14.25 34.98
C GLY A 365 -3.37 13.57 33.61
N TYR A 366 -2.43 12.72 33.21
CA TYR A 366 -2.52 11.94 31.98
C TYR A 366 -2.88 10.49 32.30
N LEU A 367 -3.78 9.94 31.49
CA LEU A 367 -3.93 8.50 31.33
C LEU A 367 -2.81 8.00 30.40
N ILE A 368 -2.27 6.82 30.69
CA ILE A 368 -1.11 6.26 30.00
C ILE A 368 -1.43 4.82 29.61
N ASP A 369 -1.17 4.48 28.36
CA ASP A 369 -1.17 3.10 27.87
C ASP A 369 0.20 2.68 27.34
N PHE A 370 0.55 1.43 27.62
CA PHE A 370 1.71 0.73 27.06
C PHE A 370 1.15 -0.38 26.15
N PRO A 371 1.01 -0.14 24.84
CA PRO A 371 0.18 -0.94 23.95
C PRO A 371 0.77 -2.33 23.73
N ARG A 372 0.40 -3.30 24.56
CA ARG A 372 0.86 -4.70 24.43
C ARG A 372 0.46 -5.35 23.12
N THR A 373 -0.53 -4.80 22.42
CA THR A 373 -0.93 -5.22 21.08
C THR A 373 0.24 -5.20 20.10
N VAL A 374 1.23 -4.34 20.30
CA VAL A 374 2.43 -4.30 19.45
C VAL A 374 3.28 -5.57 19.54
N ASN A 375 3.15 -6.37 20.62
CA ASN A 375 3.84 -7.65 20.76
C ASN A 375 3.56 -8.60 19.58
N ARG A 376 2.42 -8.46 18.89
CA ARG A 376 2.10 -9.27 17.71
C ARG A 376 3.11 -9.11 16.57
N TYR A 377 3.83 -7.99 16.52
CA TYR A 377 4.85 -7.73 15.53
C TYR A 377 6.19 -8.38 15.88
N ALA A 378 6.34 -8.98 17.07
CA ALA A 378 7.60 -9.52 17.57
C ALA A 378 8.20 -10.64 16.71
N ASP A 379 7.37 -11.32 15.92
CA ASP A 379 7.78 -12.40 15.02
C ASP A 379 7.75 -11.97 13.54
N THR A 380 7.50 -10.69 13.27
CA THR A 380 7.61 -10.11 11.92
C THR A 380 9.05 -9.72 11.62
N PHE A 381 9.47 -9.84 10.36
CA PHE A 381 10.84 -9.55 9.93
C PHE A 381 11.24 -8.07 10.12
N ASP A 382 10.25 -7.18 10.24
CA ASP A 382 10.42 -5.75 10.39
C ASP A 382 9.74 -5.19 11.66
N ALA A 383 9.73 -6.01 12.70
CA ALA A 383 9.15 -5.74 14.02
C ALA A 383 9.24 -4.27 14.49
N THR A 384 10.43 -3.67 14.51
CA THR A 384 10.63 -2.30 14.99
C THR A 384 10.01 -1.24 14.08
N TYR A 385 10.04 -1.45 12.77
CA TYR A 385 9.36 -0.58 11.81
C TYR A 385 7.85 -0.67 11.96
N GLN A 386 7.30 -1.87 12.17
CA GLN A 386 5.87 -2.07 12.37
C GLN A 386 5.35 -1.28 13.57
N VAL A 387 6.12 -1.25 14.66
CA VAL A 387 5.80 -0.44 15.85
C VAL A 387 5.85 1.07 15.55
N LYS A 388 6.88 1.53 14.82
CA LYS A 388 6.96 2.93 14.38
C LYS A 388 5.73 3.32 13.55
N VAL A 389 5.40 2.50 12.57
CA VAL A 389 4.26 2.71 11.67
C VAL A 389 2.93 2.66 12.40
N PHE A 390 2.77 1.75 13.36
CA PHE A 390 1.63 1.70 14.25
C PHE A 390 1.40 3.04 14.96
N GLY A 391 2.47 3.67 15.46
CA GLY A 391 2.43 5.00 16.05
C GLY A 391 1.98 6.09 15.07
N GLU A 392 2.55 6.10 13.86
CA GLU A 392 2.19 7.09 12.83
C GLU A 392 0.75 6.95 12.34
N LEU A 393 0.25 5.72 12.18
CA LEU A 393 -1.15 5.50 11.80
C LEU A 393 -2.12 5.94 12.90
N LEU A 394 -1.76 5.76 14.19
CA LEU A 394 -2.59 6.24 15.30
C LEU A 394 -2.74 7.75 15.29
N LYS A 395 -1.67 8.50 14.98
CA LYS A 395 -1.70 9.97 14.88
C LYS A 395 -2.68 10.47 13.82
N LYS A 396 -3.04 9.65 12.82
CA LYS A 396 -4.05 9.99 11.79
C LYS A 396 -5.51 9.76 12.24
N LYS A 397 -5.75 9.35 13.49
CA LYS A 397 -7.10 9.06 14.01
C LYS A 397 -7.74 10.27 14.73
N GLU A 398 -9.06 10.27 14.82
CA GLU A 398 -9.90 11.41 15.28
C GLU A 398 -9.45 12.06 16.60
N TYR A 399 -9.07 11.25 17.61
CA TYR A 399 -8.63 11.75 18.93
C TYR A 399 -7.20 12.29 18.98
N PHE A 400 -6.45 12.17 17.89
CA PHE A 400 -5.09 12.68 17.74
C PHE A 400 -5.06 13.94 16.87
N ASP A 401 -6.18 14.30 16.24
CA ASP A 401 -6.33 15.53 15.47
C ASP A 401 -6.56 16.74 16.38
N SER A 402 -5.95 17.87 16.05
CA SER A 402 -5.89 19.07 16.90
C SER A 402 -7.18 19.89 16.92
N SER A 403 -8.14 19.56 16.05
CA SER A 403 -9.34 20.32 15.75
C SER A 403 -10.50 20.19 16.76
N SER A 404 -10.42 19.31 17.76
CA SER A 404 -11.49 19.12 18.76
C SER A 404 -11.15 19.65 20.16
N ASP A 405 -12.18 20.09 20.89
CA ASP A 405 -12.14 20.50 22.31
C ASP A 405 -12.13 19.31 23.30
N SER A 406 -12.01 18.07 22.80
CA SER A 406 -12.04 16.86 23.61
C SER A 406 -10.68 16.53 24.25
N VAL A 407 -10.67 15.66 25.27
CA VAL A 407 -9.42 15.14 25.84
C VAL A 407 -8.59 14.46 24.75
N LYS A 408 -7.39 14.99 24.49
CA LYS A 408 -6.55 14.59 23.35
C LYS A 408 -5.68 13.37 23.66
N ALA A 409 -5.47 12.56 22.63
CA ALA A 409 -4.48 11.50 22.65
C ALA A 409 -3.18 11.94 21.98
N MET A 410 -2.06 11.43 22.46
CA MET A 410 -0.75 11.60 21.84
C MET A 410 0.01 10.29 21.84
N VAL A 411 0.81 10.09 20.78
CA VAL A 411 1.77 8.99 20.70
C VAL A 411 3.14 9.55 21.06
N CYS A 412 3.79 8.96 22.06
CA CYS A 412 5.11 9.33 22.51
C CYS A 412 6.09 8.17 22.30
N SER A 413 7.32 8.47 21.94
CA SER A 413 8.44 7.54 22.08
C SER A 413 8.74 7.30 23.57
N TRP A 414 9.46 6.22 23.86
CA TRP A 414 9.91 5.91 25.21
C TRP A 414 10.74 7.04 25.82
N ASP A 415 11.68 7.60 25.06
CA ASP A 415 12.61 8.61 25.58
C ASP A 415 11.89 9.94 25.85
N GLU A 416 10.96 10.35 24.98
CA GLU A 416 10.08 11.51 25.24
C GLU A 416 9.24 11.30 26.50
N PHE A 417 8.74 10.09 26.72
CA PHE A 417 7.97 9.77 27.92
C PHE A 417 8.81 9.81 29.20
N ILE A 418 10.04 9.30 29.17
CA ILE A 418 10.96 9.37 30.30
C ILE A 418 11.37 10.82 30.58
N ALA A 419 11.72 11.59 29.55
CA ALA A 419 12.04 13.01 29.70
C ALA A 419 10.87 13.77 30.34
N TRP A 420 9.64 13.52 29.88
CA TRP A 420 8.43 14.10 30.45
C TRP A 420 8.23 13.76 31.93
N LEU A 421 8.54 12.54 32.35
CA LEU A 421 8.48 12.14 33.78
C LEU A 421 9.59 12.76 34.63
N GLU A 422 10.72 13.12 34.04
CA GLU A 422 11.87 13.72 34.73
C GLU A 422 11.72 15.23 34.95
N ILE A 423 10.80 15.89 34.25
CA ILE A 423 10.46 17.30 34.50
C ILE A 423 9.95 17.42 35.95
N PRO A 424 10.49 18.34 36.78
CA PRO A 424 10.00 18.56 38.14
C PRO A 424 8.52 18.97 38.16
N GLU A 425 7.73 18.43 39.09
CA GLU A 425 6.27 18.70 39.17
C GLU A 425 5.92 20.19 39.28
N ALA A 426 6.81 21.00 39.85
CA ALA A 426 6.66 22.46 39.95
C ALA A 426 6.60 23.19 38.60
N LEU A 427 7.05 22.55 37.51
CA LEU A 427 7.07 23.12 36.16
C LEU A 427 5.96 22.57 35.24
N ASN A 428 5.18 21.56 35.68
CA ASN A 428 4.12 20.95 34.87
C ASN A 428 2.98 21.91 34.49
N GLY A 429 2.78 23.00 35.26
CA GLY A 429 1.75 24.01 34.96
C GLY A 429 2.04 24.88 33.74
N LEU A 430 3.30 24.95 33.29
CA LEU A 430 3.75 25.79 32.18
C LEU A 430 3.61 25.12 30.79
N GLU A 431 3.52 23.78 30.72
CA GLU A 431 3.34 23.07 29.44
C GLU A 431 2.01 23.43 28.76
N VAL A 432 0.94 23.69 29.53
CA VAL A 432 -0.39 24.08 29.00
C VAL A 432 -0.33 25.42 28.24
N GLU A 433 0.61 26.30 28.57
CA GLU A 433 0.82 27.57 27.85
C GLU A 433 1.76 27.41 26.65
N VAL A 434 2.81 26.60 26.76
CA VAL A 434 3.78 26.41 25.66
C VAL A 434 3.18 25.64 24.48
N THR A 435 2.31 24.64 24.72
CA THR A 435 1.65 23.91 23.61
C THR A 435 0.53 24.75 22.96
N LYS A 436 -0.04 25.73 23.67
CA LYS A 436 -0.96 26.72 23.09
C LYS A 436 -0.24 27.73 22.20
N LEU A 437 0.97 28.16 22.60
CA LEU A 437 1.79 29.11 21.83
C LEU A 437 2.37 28.53 20.53
N GLN A 438 2.55 27.21 20.44
CA GLN A 438 3.04 26.56 19.22
C GLN A 438 1.95 26.24 18.18
N ASN A 439 0.66 26.36 18.52
CA ASN A 439 -0.46 25.89 17.70
C ASN A 439 -1.61 26.90 17.48
N GLY A 440 -1.41 28.22 17.59
CA GLY A 440 -2.45 29.17 17.19
C GLY A 440 -2.10 30.67 17.25
N ASP A 441 -2.33 31.33 16.11
CA ASP A 441 -2.55 32.77 15.86
C ASP A 441 -1.37 33.76 15.96
N VAL A 442 -0.69 33.90 14.81
CA VAL A 442 -0.17 35.18 14.35
C VAL A 442 -1.35 36.03 13.87
N ASP A 443 -1.91 36.86 14.73
CA ASP A 443 -2.54 38.09 14.28
C ASP A 443 -2.52 39.16 15.37
N GLY A 444 -1.89 40.31 15.06
CA GLY A 444 -2.13 41.55 15.79
C GLY A 444 -0.92 42.43 16.10
N ASN A 445 -0.53 43.21 15.08
CA ASN A 445 -0.41 44.68 15.15
C ASN A 445 0.99 45.31 15.40
N ASN A 446 1.60 45.83 14.33
CA ASN A 446 2.12 47.22 14.33
C ASN A 446 2.32 47.80 12.91
N ASN A 447 1.41 48.70 12.56
CA ASN A 447 1.56 49.96 11.80
C ASN A 447 2.64 50.18 10.72
N ARG A 448 2.11 50.61 9.55
CA ARG A 448 2.62 51.59 8.55
C ARG A 448 3.81 51.19 7.66
N LEU A 449 3.54 51.00 6.36
CA LEU A 449 3.75 52.03 5.33
C LEU A 449 3.17 51.61 3.97
N ARG A 450 2.74 52.62 3.20
CA ARG A 450 1.98 52.56 1.95
C ARG A 450 2.76 51.93 0.79
N SER A 451 2.10 51.11 -0.03
CA SER A 451 2.07 51.25 -1.50
C SER A 451 1.01 50.33 -2.14
N ARG A 452 0.24 50.88 -3.08
CA ARG A 452 -0.66 50.20 -4.05
C ARG A 452 0.13 50.03 -5.38
N PRO A 453 -0.36 49.35 -6.43
CA PRO A 453 -1.41 48.32 -6.58
C PRO A 453 -0.87 47.06 -7.33
N THR A 454 -1.58 45.94 -7.54
CA THR A 454 -2.49 45.69 -8.67
C THR A 454 -3.28 44.39 -8.47
N ALA A 455 -4.50 44.38 -8.97
CA ALA A 455 -5.48 43.33 -8.84
C ALA A 455 -5.41 42.32 -9.98
N THR A 456 -5.48 41.02 -9.65
CA THR A 456 -5.96 39.99 -10.57
C THR A 456 -6.93 39.08 -9.82
N LYS A 457 -8.21 39.20 -10.20
CA LYS A 457 -9.34 38.47 -9.64
C LYS A 457 -9.26 36.99 -10.03
N SER A 458 -9.03 36.10 -9.08
CA SER A 458 -9.37 34.67 -9.21
C SER A 458 -10.87 34.51 -8.97
N ARG A 459 -11.61 34.16 -10.03
CA ARG A 459 -13.04 33.84 -9.98
C ARG A 459 -13.23 32.42 -9.46
N SER A 460 -13.83 32.32 -8.28
CA SER A 460 -14.54 31.12 -7.82
C SER A 460 -15.68 30.81 -8.79
N MET A 461 -15.64 29.63 -9.41
CA MET A 461 -16.74 29.05 -10.18
C MET A 461 -17.26 27.83 -9.42
N SER A 462 -18.26 28.10 -8.58
CA SER A 462 -19.21 27.10 -8.11
C SER A 462 -20.40 27.04 -9.09
N ARG A 463 -20.98 25.84 -9.20
CA ARG A 463 -22.22 25.43 -9.92
C ARG A 463 -22.02 24.83 -11.31
N LEU A 464 -22.37 23.55 -11.45
CA LEU A 464 -23.69 23.12 -11.94
C LEU A 464 -23.82 21.58 -11.86
N ARG A 465 -24.60 21.10 -10.88
CA ARG A 465 -25.30 19.82 -10.97
C ARG A 465 -26.55 20.06 -11.81
N GLY A 466 -26.69 19.35 -12.91
CA GLY A 466 -27.92 19.38 -13.69
C GLY A 466 -27.83 18.56 -14.97
N MET A 467 -28.73 17.57 -15.06
CA MET A 467 -29.24 16.94 -16.29
C MET A 467 -28.32 15.97 -17.05
N PHE A 468 -28.60 14.67 -16.90
CA PHE A 468 -28.86 13.77 -18.04
C PHE A 468 -29.78 12.63 -17.58
N LEU A 469 -31.08 12.84 -17.74
CA LEU A 469 -32.05 11.75 -17.93
C LEU A 469 -31.90 11.28 -19.37
N ARG A 470 -31.54 10.01 -19.59
CA ARG A 470 -31.65 9.36 -20.91
C ARG A 470 -33.09 8.88 -21.11
N PRO A 471 -33.71 9.10 -22.29
CA PRO A 471 -34.96 8.44 -22.62
C PRO A 471 -34.72 6.99 -23.03
N LYS A 472 -35.62 6.11 -22.57
CA LYS A 472 -35.80 4.75 -23.11
C LYS A 472 -36.30 4.87 -24.55
N VAL A 473 -35.64 4.19 -25.48
CA VAL A 473 -36.22 3.89 -26.78
C VAL A 473 -36.76 2.46 -26.70
N ALA A 474 -38.05 2.33 -26.99
CA ALA A 474 -38.73 1.08 -27.26
C ALA A 474 -39.13 1.07 -28.74
N ALA A 475 -38.81 -0.03 -29.41
CA ALA A 475 -39.30 -0.59 -30.69
C ALA A 475 -38.10 -1.15 -31.46
#